data_AF-A0A2N2N234-F1
#
_entry.id   AF-A0A2N2N234-F1
#
_cell.length_a   1.000
_cell.length_b   1.000
_cell.length_c   1.000
_cell.angle_alpha   90.00
_cell.angle_beta   90.00
_cell.angle_gamma   90.00
#
_symmetry.space_group_name_H-M   'P 1'
#
loop_
_entity.id
_entity.type
_entity.pdbx_description
1 polymer ?
#
loop_
_entity_poly.entity_id
_entity_poly.type
_entity_poly.pdbx_seq_one_letter_code
_entity_poly.pdbx_strand_id
1 'polypeptide(L)'
;MDKIKVINIQKRVYANNDEEASILRKDLEKNKTFVMNLMSSPGSGKTTMLVNTINRLKEKLKIAIIEADIDSDVDAYTILNETGVTVNQLHSGGMCHLDCGMAKEGLE
;
A
#
# COMPACT_ATOMS: atom_id res chain seq x y z
N MET A 1 1.57 -42.33 29.15
CA MET A 1 1.11 -41.56 27.97
C MET A 1 1.02 -40.12 28.40
N ASP A 2 1.99 -39.30 28.00
CA ASP A 2 2.04 -37.89 28.39
C ASP A 2 0.86 -37.13 27.77
N LYS A 3 0.13 -36.41 28.63
CA LYS A 3 -1.01 -35.59 28.22
C LYS A 3 -0.49 -34.40 27.40
N ILE A 4 -0.70 -34.44 26.10
CA ILE A 4 -0.43 -33.32 25.19
C ILE A 4 -1.31 -32.14 25.61
N LYS A 5 -0.67 -31.02 25.95
CA LYS A 5 -1.34 -29.75 26.25
C LYS A 5 -1.65 -29.04 24.94
N VAL A 6 -2.87 -29.20 24.43
CA VAL A 6 -3.35 -28.49 23.24
C VAL A 6 -3.63 -27.04 23.62
N ILE A 7 -2.80 -26.12 23.15
CA ILE A 7 -3.00 -24.68 23.32
C ILE A 7 -3.71 -24.16 22.07
N ASN A 8 -4.99 -23.80 22.19
CA ASN A 8 -5.72 -23.14 21.12
C ASN A 8 -5.35 -21.65 21.08
N ILE A 9 -4.43 -21.29 20.19
CA ILE A 9 -4.07 -19.88 19.96
C ILE A 9 -5.19 -19.24 19.11
N GLN A 10 -6.19 -18.65 19.75
CA GLN A 10 -7.22 -17.83 19.08
C GLN A 10 -6.75 -16.38 18.84
N LYS A 11 -5.46 -16.17 18.53
CA LYS A 11 -4.97 -14.83 18.20
C LYS A 11 -5.26 -14.57 16.73
N ARG A 12 -6.02 -13.52 16.43
CA ARG A 12 -6.20 -13.07 15.03
C ARG A 12 -4.84 -12.76 14.45
N VAL A 13 -4.48 -13.40 13.34
CA VAL A 13 -3.20 -13.19 12.65
C VAL A 13 -2.95 -11.71 12.35
N TYR A 14 -4.03 -10.96 12.08
CA TYR A 14 -3.99 -9.53 11.72
C TYR A 14 -4.07 -8.55 12.89
N ALA A 15 -4.19 -9.01 14.15
CA ALA A 15 -4.41 -8.11 15.28
C ALA A 15 -3.30 -7.06 15.45
N ASN A 16 -2.04 -7.46 15.22
CA ASN A 16 -0.90 -6.56 15.28
C ASN A 16 -0.94 -5.52 14.14
N ASN A 17 -1.24 -5.97 12.92
CA ASN A 17 -1.35 -5.10 11.76
C ASN A 17 -2.47 -4.07 11.91
N ASP A 18 -3.61 -4.45 12.50
CA ASP A 18 -4.74 -3.54 12.75
C ASP A 18 -4.37 -2.44 13.77
N GLU A 19 -3.60 -2.79 14.80
CA GLU A 19 -3.10 -1.85 15.80
C GLU A 19 -2.11 -0.86 15.17
N GLU A 20 -1.14 -1.35 14.41
CA GLU A 20 -0.18 -0.52 13.67
C GLU A 20 -0.88 0.38 12.66
N ALA A 21 -1.87 -0.14 11.92
CA ALA A 21 -2.66 0.65 10.98
C ALA A 21 -3.46 1.75 11.67
N SER A 22 -3.94 1.51 12.90
CA SER A 22 -4.62 2.55 13.69
C SER A 22 -3.67 3.69 14.06
N ILE A 23 -2.44 3.37 14.44
CA ILE A 23 -1.40 4.36 14.75
C ILE A 23 -1.04 5.15 13.49
N LEU A 24 -0.74 4.47 12.38
CA LEU A 24 -0.39 5.11 11.12
C LEU A 24 -1.49 6.08 10.64
N ARG A 25 -2.77 5.68 10.73
CA ARG A 25 -3.89 6.56 10.36
C ARG A 25 -3.96 7.83 11.22
N LYS A 26 -3.71 7.74 12.53
CA LYS A 26 -3.69 8.91 13.42
C LYS A 26 -2.55 9.86 13.06
N ASP A 27 -1.38 9.33 12.72
CA ASP A 27 -0.24 10.13 12.28
C ASP A 27 -0.52 10.83 10.95
N LEU A 28 -1.12 10.11 9.99
CA LEU A 28 -1.54 10.69 8.70
C LEU A 28 -2.61 11.78 8.87
N GLU A 29 -3.60 11.57 9.74
CA GLU A 29 -4.62 12.56 10.07
C GLU A 29 -4.00 13.83 10.68
N LYS A 30 -3.08 13.67 11.63
CA LYS A 30 -2.33 14.78 12.23
C LYS A 30 -1.55 15.58 11.19
N ASN A 31 -0.98 14.89 10.19
CA ASN A 31 -0.23 15.50 9.09
C ASN A 31 -1.13 15.99 7.94
N LYS A 32 -2.45 15.81 8.04
CA LYS A 32 -3.43 16.13 7.00
C LYS A 32 -3.14 15.44 5.66
N THR A 33 -2.59 14.23 5.72
CA THR A 33 -2.30 13.40 4.56
C THR A 33 -3.45 12.41 4.38
N PHE A 34 -4.11 12.47 3.22
CA PHE A 34 -5.08 11.47 2.82
C PHE A 34 -4.39 10.35 2.08
N VAL A 35 -4.58 9.11 2.55
CA VAL A 35 -4.05 7.90 1.90
C VAL A 35 -5.21 7.04 1.40
N MET A 36 -5.11 6.58 0.16
CA MET A 36 -6.08 5.70 -0.47
C MET A 36 -5.39 4.38 -0.82
N ASN A 37 -5.94 3.27 -0.34
CA ASN A 37 -5.57 1.94 -0.83
C ASN A 37 -6.43 1.62 -2.06
N LEU A 38 -5.80 1.38 -3.21
CA LEU A 38 -6.46 1.01 -4.45
C LEU A 38 -6.11 -0.43 -4.83
N MET A 39 -7.07 -1.34 -4.65
CA MET A 39 -6.94 -2.75 -5.02
C MET A 39 -7.77 -3.05 -6.26
N SER A 40 -7.25 -3.89 -7.16
CA SER A 40 -7.98 -4.34 -8.33
C SER A 40 -7.48 -5.70 -8.84
N SER A 41 -8.23 -6.33 -9.73
CA SER A 41 -7.75 -7.49 -10.47
C SER A 41 -6.65 -7.10 -11.48
N PRO A 42 -5.73 -8.01 -11.83
CA PRO A 42 -4.77 -7.78 -12.90
C PRO A 42 -5.47 -7.40 -14.22
N GLY A 43 -4.92 -6.43 -14.94
CA GLY A 43 -5.45 -5.99 -16.24
C GLY A 43 -6.75 -5.18 -16.19
N SER A 44 -7.27 -4.80 -15.02
CA SER A 44 -8.50 -4.01 -14.90
C SER A 44 -8.34 -2.52 -15.24
N GLY A 45 -7.15 -2.09 -15.65
CA GLY A 45 -6.85 -0.70 -15.99
C GLY A 45 -6.49 0.22 -14.82
N LYS A 46 -6.00 -0.32 -13.69
CA LYS A 46 -5.54 0.46 -12.52
C LYS A 46 -4.58 1.58 -12.91
N THR A 47 -3.50 1.23 -13.61
CA THR A 47 -2.43 2.15 -14.02
C THR A 47 -2.97 3.27 -14.92
N THR A 48 -3.77 2.92 -15.92
CA THR A 48 -4.42 3.89 -16.82
C THR A 48 -5.36 4.83 -16.08
N MET A 49 -6.13 4.32 -15.11
CA MET A 49 -7.03 5.13 -14.29
C MET A 49 -6.23 6.10 -13.39
N LEU A 50 -5.15 5.62 -12.76
CA LEU A 50 -4.27 6.43 -11.92
C LEU A 50 -3.63 7.56 -12.72
N VAL A 51 -2.98 7.27 -13.85
CA VAL A 51 -2.34 8.29 -14.69
C VAL A 51 -3.33 9.40 -15.06
N ASN A 52 -4.50 9.03 -15.57
CA ASN A 52 -5.52 10.00 -15.98
C ASN A 52 -6.05 10.82 -14.80
N THR A 53 -6.22 10.20 -13.63
CA THR A 53 -6.70 10.87 -12.42
C THR A 53 -5.64 11.85 -11.89
N ILE A 54 -4.39 11.43 -11.80
CA ILE A 54 -3.27 12.24 -11.34
C ILE A 54 -3.09 13.45 -12.25
N ASN A 55 -3.06 13.26 -13.58
CA ASN A 55 -2.89 14.38 -14.52
C ASN A 55 -4.02 15.43 -14.44
N ARG A 56 -5.22 15.05 -14.01
CA ARG A 56 -6.33 15.99 -13.79
C ARG A 56 -6.26 16.74 -12.47
N LEU A 57 -5.51 16.22 -11.50
CA LEU A 57 -5.54 16.69 -10.10
C LEU A 57 -4.21 17.22 -9.58
N LYS A 58 -3.07 16.87 -10.17
CA LYS A 58 -1.72 17.18 -9.68
C LYS A 58 -1.42 18.69 -9.58
N GLU A 59 -2.12 19.52 -10.36
CA GLU A 59 -2.01 20.99 -10.27
C GLU A 59 -2.77 21.57 -9.06
N LYS A 60 -3.66 20.79 -8.44
CA LYS A 60 -4.51 21.21 -7.32
C LYS A 60 -4.16 20.51 -6.01
N LEU A 61 -3.60 19.30 -6.10
CA LEU A 61 -3.28 18.43 -4.97
C LEU A 61 -1.83 17.95 -5.08
N LYS A 62 -1.13 17.88 -3.95
CA LYS A 62 0.15 17.18 -3.87
C LYS A 62 -0.14 15.68 -3.84
N ILE A 63 0.27 14.97 -4.87
CA ILE A 63 0.01 13.54 -5.03
C ILE A 63 1.35 12.81 -5.12
N ALA A 64 1.43 11.68 -4.43
CA ALA A 64 2.49 10.69 -4.57
C ALA A 64 1.84 9.30 -4.69
N ILE A 65 2.56 8.35 -5.29
CA ILE A 65 2.10 6.98 -5.47
C ILE A 65 3.05 6.03 -4.77
N ILE A 66 2.47 5.05 -4.08
CA ILE A 66 3.18 3.87 -3.60
C ILE A 66 2.67 2.73 -4.46
N GLU A 67 3.54 2.18 -5.28
CA GLU A 67 3.23 1.02 -6.12
C GLU A 67 3.88 -0.21 -5.49
N ALA A 68 3.16 -1.32 -5.47
CA ALA A 68 3.66 -2.56 -4.92
C ALA A 68 3.41 -3.69 -5.90
N ASP A 69 4.50 -4.26 -6.37
CA ASP A 69 4.48 -5.41 -7.27
C ASP A 69 5.45 -6.47 -6.74
N ILE A 70 5.27 -7.69 -7.22
CA ILE A 70 6.11 -8.82 -6.81
C ILE A 70 7.50 -8.68 -7.42
N ASP A 71 7.59 -8.40 -8.73
CA ASP A 71 8.86 -8.44 -9.48
C ASP A 71 8.93 -7.42 -10.64
N SER A 72 7.92 -6.55 -10.81
CA SER A 72 7.89 -5.58 -11.91
C SER A 72 7.82 -4.13 -11.44
N ASP A 73 8.61 -3.27 -12.06
CA ASP A 73 8.61 -1.81 -11.87
C ASP A 73 7.91 -1.07 -13.03
N VAL A 74 7.29 -1.80 -13.95
CA VAL A 74 6.66 -1.24 -15.17
C VAL A 74 5.57 -0.24 -14.81
N ASP A 75 4.68 -0.57 -13.89
CA ASP A 75 3.60 0.33 -13.46
C ASP A 75 4.15 1.61 -12.83
N ALA A 76 5.18 1.51 -11.98
CA ALA A 76 5.80 2.66 -11.35
C ALA A 76 6.47 3.58 -12.38
N TYR A 77 7.23 3.03 -13.33
CA TYR A 77 7.82 3.83 -14.41
C TYR A 77 6.78 4.48 -15.31
N THR A 78 5.72 3.75 -15.68
CA THR A 78 4.62 4.31 -16.48
C THR A 78 4.00 5.50 -15.76
N ILE A 79 3.66 5.37 -14.48
CA ILE A 79 3.07 6.45 -13.70
C ILE A 79 4.05 7.63 -13.58
N LEU A 80 5.31 7.37 -13.23
CA LEU A 80 6.33 8.41 -13.08
C LEU A 80 6.52 9.20 -14.39
N ASN A 81 6.69 8.51 -15.51
CA ASN A 81 6.95 9.14 -16.80
C ASN A 81 5.74 9.89 -17.36
N GLU A 82 4.53 9.37 -17.17
CA GLU A 82 3.31 9.98 -17.72
C GLU A 82 2.72 11.09 -16.85
N THR A 83 3.09 11.16 -15.57
CA THR A 83 2.52 12.13 -14.63
C THR A 83 3.54 13.07 -13.99
N GLY A 84 4.79 12.64 -13.85
CA GLY A 84 5.86 13.39 -13.18
C GLY A 84 5.72 13.49 -11.66
N VAL A 85 4.80 12.74 -11.04
CA VAL A 85 4.67 12.71 -9.57
C VAL A 85 5.69 11.76 -8.94
N THR A 86 5.94 11.93 -7.64
CA THR A 86 6.76 10.99 -6.88
C THR A 86 6.11 9.61 -6.85
N VAL A 87 6.89 8.58 -7.20
CA VAL A 87 6.47 7.19 -7.16
C VAL A 87 7.49 6.39 -6.36
N ASN A 88 7.04 5.75 -5.27
CA ASN A 88 7.83 4.84 -4.45
C ASN A 88 7.42 3.41 -4.79
N GLN A 89 8.32 2.64 -5.40
CA GLN A 89 8.12 1.22 -5.71
C GLN A 89 8.50 0.37 -4.50
N LEU A 90 7.60 -0.51 -4.08
CA LEU A 90 7.85 -1.54 -3.08
C LEU A 90 7.87 -2.91 -3.76
N HIS A 91 8.94 -3.69 -3.52
CA HIS A 91 8.96 -5.09 -3.92
C HIS A 91 8.37 -5.93 -2.79
N SER A 92 7.26 -6.62 -3.06
CA SER A 92 6.57 -7.39 -2.01
C SER A 92 7.28 -8.69 -1.62
N GLY A 93 8.37 -9.05 -2.31
CA GLY A 93 9.17 -10.23 -1.99
C GLY A 93 8.39 -11.55 -2.10
N GLY A 94 7.39 -11.60 -2.98
CA GLY A 94 6.50 -12.75 -3.16
C GLY A 94 5.21 -12.72 -2.34
N MET A 95 4.97 -11.67 -1.54
CA MET A 95 3.68 -11.48 -0.88
C MET A 95 2.62 -10.95 -1.85
N CYS A 96 1.42 -11.52 -1.78
CA CYS A 96 0.28 -11.11 -2.62
C CYS A 96 -0.55 -9.95 -2.03
N HIS A 97 -0.11 -9.36 -0.92
CA HIS A 97 -0.79 -8.27 -0.25
C HIS A 97 0.22 -7.30 0.38
N LEU A 98 -0.25 -6.08 0.67
CA LEU A 98 0.46 -5.08 1.46
C LEU A 98 -0.06 -5.09 2.90
N ASP A 99 0.86 -5.00 3.85
CA ASP A 99 0.55 -4.76 5.26
C ASP A 99 0.85 -3.30 5.67
N CYS A 100 0.56 -2.97 6.92
CA CYS A 100 0.78 -1.63 7.46
C CYS A 100 2.26 -1.25 7.50
N GLY A 101 3.16 -2.21 7.76
CA GLY A 101 4.59 -1.97 7.80
C GLY A 101 5.12 -1.53 6.43
N MET A 102 4.73 -2.26 5.39
CA MET A 102 5.08 -1.92 4.01
C MET A 102 4.48 -0.57 3.59
N ALA A 103 3.22 -0.30 3.96
CA ALA A 103 2.58 0.99 3.67
C ALA A 103 3.32 2.14 4.36
N LYS A 104 3.80 1.94 5.59
CA LYS A 104 4.60 2.92 6.31
C LYS A 104 5.95 3.17 5.63
N GLU A 105 6.66 2.11 5.23
CA GLU A 105 7.93 2.21 4.51
C GLU A 105 7.79 3.00 3.20
N GLY A 106 6.71 2.77 2.44
CA GLY A 106 6.46 3.53 1.21
C GLY A 106 6.08 5.01 1.44
N LEU A 107 5.68 5.39 2.65
CA LEU A 107 5.33 6.77 3.02
C LEU A 107 6.53 7.61 3.49
N GLU A 108 7.64 6.98 3.86
CA GLU A 108 8.89 7.62 4.29
C GLU A 108 9.79 7.98 3.09
#